data_AF-A0A1V6AK58-F1
#
_entry.id   AF-A0A1V6AK58-F1
#
_cell.length_a   1.000
_cell.length_b   1.000
_cell.length_c   1.000
_cell.angle_alpha   90.00
_cell.angle_beta   90.00
_cell.angle_gamma   90.00
#
_symmetry.space_group_name_H-M   'P 1'
#
loop_
_entity.id
_entity.type
_entity.pdbx_description
1 polymer ?
#
loop_
_entity_poly.entity_id
_entity_poly.type
_entity_poly.pdbx_seq_one_letter_code
_entity_poly.pdbx_strand_id
1 'polypeptide(L)'
;MNCSKCGSLLKENAKFCPGCGSPVSMTQGNSSTCASCGTTLIPGAKFCPSCGKPITPKQSNICSKCNNLLIPGAKFCAFCGTFSAPASNNCPRCNNVIKEGMKFCGVCGASLNSQVNVCRQCGQPLSPNTKFCGKCGTPVNMP
;
A
#
# COMPACT_ATOMS: atom_id res chain seq x y z
N MET A 1 -1.69 7.56 -32.86
CA MET A 1 -3.08 7.05 -32.86
C MET A 1 -4.04 8.21 -33.09
N ASN A 2 -5.23 8.01 -33.66
CA ASN A 2 -6.19 9.08 -33.91
C ASN A 2 -7.28 9.11 -32.83
N CYS A 3 -7.80 10.29 -32.54
CA CYS A 3 -8.89 10.45 -31.59
C CYS A 3 -10.16 9.78 -32.11
N SER A 4 -10.74 8.88 -31.32
CA SER A 4 -12.00 8.19 -31.65
C SER A 4 -13.22 9.12 -31.71
N LYS A 5 -13.10 10.36 -31.22
CA LYS A 5 -14.18 11.36 -31.22
C LYS A 5 -14.13 12.35 -32.38
N CYS A 6 -12.93 12.80 -32.76
CA CYS A 6 -12.78 13.87 -33.77
C CYS A 6 -11.76 13.56 -34.87
N GLY A 7 -11.11 12.40 -34.82
CA GLY A 7 -10.10 11.99 -35.80
C GLY A 7 -8.74 12.67 -35.68
N SER A 8 -8.58 13.70 -34.82
CA SER A 8 -7.29 14.40 -34.67
C SER A 8 -6.16 13.46 -34.25
N LEU A 9 -4.96 13.70 -34.80
CA LEU A 9 -3.76 12.94 -34.49
C LEU A 9 -3.36 13.15 -33.01
N LEU A 10 -3.22 12.05 -32.27
CA LEU A 10 -2.82 12.06 -30.87
C LEU A 10 -1.33 11.78 -30.74
N LYS A 11 -0.65 12.57 -29.91
CA LYS A 11 0.73 12.32 -29.49
C LYS A 11 0.82 11.07 -28.60
N GLU A 12 1.97 10.42 -28.58
CA GLU A 12 2.23 9.29 -27.69
C GLU A 12 2.05 9.75 -26.22
N ASN A 13 1.24 9.01 -25.46
CA ASN A 13 0.83 9.32 -24.08
C ASN A 13 -0.05 10.57 -23.89
N ALA A 14 -0.70 11.07 -24.94
CA ALA A 14 -1.68 12.16 -24.81
C ALA A 14 -2.84 11.71 -23.89
N LYS A 15 -3.03 12.39 -22.75
CA LYS A 15 -4.17 12.13 -21.83
C LYS A 15 -5.49 12.70 -22.34
N PHE A 16 -5.42 13.76 -23.14
CA PHE A 16 -6.55 14.46 -23.72
C PHE A 16 -6.27 14.77 -25.19
N CYS A 17 -7.31 14.77 -26.01
CA CYS A 17 -7.21 15.14 -27.41
C CYS A 17 -7.02 16.65 -27.55
N PRO A 18 -5.96 17.13 -28.22
CA PRO A 18 -5.75 18.57 -28.42
C PRO A 18 -6.76 19.21 -29.39
N GLY A 19 -7.48 18.42 -30.20
CA GLY A 19 -8.48 18.92 -31.13
C GLY A 19 -9.86 19.14 -30.51
N CYS A 20 -10.34 18.20 -29.69
CA CYS A 20 -11.70 18.25 -29.13
C CYS A 20 -11.77 18.17 -27.60
N GLY A 21 -10.63 18.10 -26.91
CA GLY A 21 -10.56 17.99 -25.44
C GLY A 21 -10.97 16.63 -24.87
N SER A 22 -11.39 15.67 -25.70
CA SER A 22 -11.85 14.37 -25.21
C SER A 22 -10.72 13.57 -24.57
N PRO A 23 -10.93 12.92 -23.41
CA PRO A 23 -9.92 12.08 -22.78
C PRO A 23 -9.57 10.91 -23.69
N VAL A 24 -8.28 10.64 -23.84
CA VAL A 24 -7.78 9.50 -24.61
C VAL A 24 -7.58 8.37 -23.62
N SER A 25 -8.48 7.39 -23.64
CA SER A 25 -8.39 6.22 -22.76
C SER A 25 -7.18 5.37 -23.14
N MET A 26 -6.06 5.58 -22.45
CA MET A 26 -5.04 4.55 -22.37
C MET A 26 -5.56 3.45 -21.45
N THR A 27 -5.87 2.31 -22.07
CA THR A 27 -6.27 1.07 -21.44
C THR A 27 -5.16 0.55 -20.53
N GLN A 28 -5.16 0.96 -19.27
CA GLN A 28 -4.73 0.14 -18.12
C GLN A 28 -5.02 0.86 -16.80
N GLY A 29 -6.00 0.33 -16.05
CA GLY A 29 -6.22 0.68 -14.65
C GLY A 29 -7.70 0.77 -14.30
N ASN A 30 -8.25 -0.32 -13.77
CA ASN A 30 -9.48 -0.43 -12.97
C ASN A 30 -10.36 0.84 -12.93
N SER A 31 -11.13 1.08 -13.98
CA SER A 31 -12.14 2.14 -14.00
C SER A 31 -13.26 1.75 -13.03
N SER A 32 -13.23 2.34 -11.84
CA SER A 32 -14.34 2.25 -10.87
C SER A 32 -15.43 3.23 -11.28
N THR A 33 -16.70 2.90 -11.05
CA THR A 33 -17.82 3.84 -11.26
C THR A 33 -18.25 4.47 -9.94
N CYS A 34 -18.78 5.70 -10.01
CA CYS A 34 -19.30 6.37 -8.83
C CYS A 34 -20.55 5.63 -8.32
N ALA A 35 -20.53 5.18 -7.07
CA ALA A 35 -21.66 4.49 -6.46
C ALA A 35 -22.92 5.36 -6.33
N SER A 36 -22.78 6.70 -6.39
CA SER A 36 -23.90 7.63 -6.22
C SER A 36 -24.54 8.09 -7.53
N CYS A 37 -23.79 8.18 -8.63
CA CYS A 37 -24.30 8.72 -9.89
C CYS A 37 -23.89 7.90 -11.13
N GLY A 38 -23.18 6.79 -10.96
CA GLY A 38 -22.77 5.89 -12.04
C GLY A 38 -21.62 6.41 -12.93
N THR A 39 -21.19 7.67 -12.77
CA THR A 39 -20.12 8.24 -13.61
C THR A 39 -18.80 7.48 -13.44
N THR A 40 -18.15 7.17 -14.57
CA THR A 40 -16.82 6.57 -14.60
C THR A 40 -15.81 7.45 -13.87
N LEU A 41 -15.08 6.85 -12.94
CA LEU A 41 -14.09 7.54 -12.13
C LEU A 41 -12.71 7.38 -12.74
N ILE A 42 -11.95 8.47 -12.74
CA ILE A 42 -10.54 8.44 -13.07
C ILE A 42 -9.76 7.77 -11.93
N PRO A 43 -8.70 7.00 -12.21
CA PRO A 43 -7.83 6.41 -11.18
C PRO A 43 -7.32 7.49 -10.21
N GLY A 44 -7.45 7.24 -8.92
CA GLY A 44 -6.98 8.16 -7.86
C GLY A 44 -7.88 9.35 -7.56
N ALA A 45 -9.08 9.46 -8.15
CA ALA A 45 -10.03 10.51 -7.79
C ALA A 45 -10.50 10.37 -6.33
N LYS A 46 -10.40 11.47 -5.57
CA LYS A 46 -10.94 11.58 -4.20
C LYS A 46 -12.41 11.99 -4.16
N PHE A 47 -12.90 12.63 -5.21
CA PHE A 47 -14.27 13.13 -5.36
C PHE A 47 -14.78 12.84 -6.76
N CYS A 48 -16.08 12.59 -6.87
CA CYS A 48 -16.71 12.33 -8.16
C CYS A 48 -16.73 13.62 -9.00
N PRO A 49 -16.19 13.60 -10.23
CA PRO A 49 -16.16 14.79 -11.08
C PRO A 49 -17.55 15.22 -11.57
N SER A 50 -18.56 14.36 -11.43
CA SER A 50 -19.94 14.64 -11.87
C SER A 50 -20.84 15.07 -10.72
N CYS A 51 -20.84 14.32 -9.60
CA CYS A 51 -21.74 14.61 -8.48
C CYS A 51 -21.07 15.23 -7.25
N GLY A 52 -19.74 15.42 -7.26
CA GLY A 52 -18.99 16.04 -6.16
C GLY A 52 -18.84 15.19 -4.89
N LYS A 53 -19.54 14.06 -4.79
CA LYS A 53 -19.46 13.20 -3.59
C LYS A 53 -18.08 12.57 -3.45
N PRO A 54 -17.57 12.40 -2.21
CA PRO A 54 -16.29 11.76 -1.97
C PRO A 54 -16.33 10.32 -2.48
N ILE A 55 -15.27 9.93 -3.16
CA ILE A 55 -15.04 8.56 -3.60
C ILE A 55 -14.06 7.96 -2.61
N THR A 56 -14.52 7.01 -1.81
CA THR A 56 -13.62 6.11 -1.09
C THR A 56 -13.20 5.03 -2.08
N PRO A 57 -11.96 5.04 -2.59
CA PRO A 57 -11.50 3.93 -3.41
C PRO A 57 -11.61 2.68 -2.56
N LYS A 58 -12.45 1.74 -3.01
CA LYS A 58 -12.46 0.38 -2.48
C LYS A 58 -11.19 -0.26 -3.04
N GLN A 59 -10.04 0.10 -2.46
CA GLN A 59 -8.78 -0.59 -2.72
C GLN A 59 -9.08 -2.05 -2.45
N SER A 60 -9.10 -2.85 -3.51
CA SER A 60 -9.23 -4.29 -3.45
C SER A 60 -7.96 -4.79 -2.78
N ASN A 61 -7.94 -4.72 -1.46
CA ASN A 61 -6.89 -5.30 -0.64
C ASN A 61 -7.11 -6.80 -0.75
N ILE A 62 -6.44 -7.43 -1.70
CA ILE A 62 -6.47 -8.87 -1.89
C ILE A 62 -5.20 -9.42 -1.22
N CYS A 63 -5.34 -10.48 -0.44
CA CYS A 63 -4.21 -11.14 0.21
C CYS A 63 -3.24 -11.70 -0.83
N SER A 64 -1.99 -11.27 -0.83
CA SER A 64 -0.97 -11.72 -1.79
C SER A 64 -0.63 -13.21 -1.69
N LYS A 65 -1.01 -13.89 -0.59
CA LYS A 65 -0.70 -15.32 -0.36
C LYS A 65 -1.85 -16.25 -0.70
N CYS A 66 -3.09 -15.85 -0.46
CA CYS A 66 -4.26 -16.72 -0.65
C CYS A 66 -5.37 -16.10 -1.51
N ASN A 67 -5.13 -14.90 -2.06
CA ASN A 67 -6.06 -14.17 -2.91
C ASN A 67 -7.44 -13.87 -2.31
N ASN A 68 -7.61 -14.02 -1.00
CA ASN A 68 -8.84 -13.62 -0.32
C ASN A 68 -8.91 -12.12 -0.09
N LEU A 69 -10.14 -11.60 -0.10
CA LEU A 69 -10.41 -10.20 0.22
C LEU A 69 -9.98 -9.90 1.66
N LEU A 70 -9.24 -8.81 1.83
CA LEU A 70 -8.84 -8.26 3.10
C LEU A 70 -9.85 -7.20 3.53
N ILE A 71 -10.14 -7.20 4.82
CA ILE A 71 -10.95 -6.16 5.45
C ILE A 71 -10.13 -4.85 5.39
N PRO A 72 -10.74 -3.70 5.04
CA PRO A 72 -10.05 -2.41 5.08
C PRO A 72 -9.38 -2.17 6.45
N GLY A 73 -8.09 -1.83 6.44
CA GLY A 73 -7.31 -1.64 7.66
C GLY A 73 -6.84 -2.91 8.37
N ALA A 74 -7.11 -4.10 7.82
CA ALA A 74 -6.59 -5.34 8.37
C ALA A 74 -5.07 -5.42 8.25
N LYS A 75 -4.39 -5.66 9.38
CA LYS A 75 -2.94 -5.93 9.42
C LYS A 75 -2.58 -7.32 8.93
N PHE A 76 -3.52 -8.27 9.04
CA PHE A 76 -3.34 -9.67 8.69
C PHE A 76 -4.56 -10.18 7.91
N CYS A 77 -4.34 -11.16 7.04
CA CYS A 77 -5.40 -11.89 6.38
C CYS A 77 -6.13 -12.80 7.38
N ALA A 78 -7.44 -12.60 7.53
CA ALA A 78 -8.27 -13.41 8.42
C ALA A 78 -8.35 -14.90 8.02
N PHE A 79 -8.06 -15.22 6.76
CA PHE A 79 -8.13 -16.59 6.24
C PHE A 79 -6.83 -17.37 6.36
N CYS A 80 -5.68 -16.74 6.10
CA CYS A 80 -4.39 -17.44 6.04
C CYS A 80 -3.34 -16.90 7.01
N GLY A 81 -3.66 -15.85 7.77
CA GLY A 81 -2.76 -15.24 8.75
C GLY A 81 -1.63 -14.40 8.16
N THR A 82 -1.47 -14.36 6.84
CA THR A 82 -0.40 -13.58 6.19
C THR A 82 -0.56 -12.09 6.47
N PHE A 83 0.55 -11.41 6.80
CA PHE A 83 0.57 -9.97 6.99
C PHE A 83 0.20 -9.27 5.68
N SER A 84 -0.77 -8.37 5.73
CA SER A 84 -1.28 -7.68 4.55
C SER A 84 -1.58 -6.21 4.84
N ALA A 85 -0.90 -5.64 5.83
CA ALA A 85 -1.03 -4.22 6.07
C ALA A 85 -0.68 -3.47 4.77
N PRO A 86 -1.43 -2.41 4.41
CA PRO A 86 -0.89 -1.43 3.50
C PRO A 86 0.45 -1.01 4.10
N ALA A 87 1.48 -0.87 3.26
CA ALA A 87 2.81 -0.40 3.66
C ALA A 87 2.69 1.00 4.28
N SER A 88 2.25 1.01 5.53
CA SER A 88 2.18 2.17 6.39
C SER A 88 3.54 2.17 7.01
N ASN A 89 4.41 2.95 6.38
CA ASN A 89 5.77 3.20 6.80
C ASN A 89 5.70 4.04 8.09
N ASN A 90 5.00 3.61 9.13
CA ASN A 90 4.78 4.40 10.33
C ASN A 90 5.61 3.82 11.45
N CYS A 91 6.19 4.70 12.27
CA CYS A 91 7.03 4.30 13.37
C CYS A 91 6.23 3.49 14.38
N PRO A 92 6.67 2.27 14.77
CA PRO A 92 5.94 1.45 15.71
C PRO A 92 5.90 2.05 17.13
N ARG A 93 6.72 3.08 17.42
CA ARG A 93 6.81 3.73 18.73
C ARG A 93 6.04 5.04 18.84
N CYS A 94 6.02 5.86 17.79
CA CYS A 94 5.37 7.19 17.81
C CYS A 94 4.35 7.39 16.69
N ASN A 95 4.13 6.38 15.85
CA ASN A 95 3.25 6.40 14.68
C ASN A 95 3.59 7.46 13.61
N ASN A 96 4.75 8.13 13.72
CA ASN A 96 5.16 9.10 12.71
C ASN A 96 5.54 8.41 11.38
N VAL A 97 5.29 9.08 10.26
CA VAL A 97 5.63 8.57 8.92
C VAL A 97 7.15 8.46 8.75
N ILE A 98 7.59 7.36 8.14
CA ILE A 98 8.96 6.92 7.90
C ILE A 98 9.16 6.85 6.38
N LYS A 99 10.28 7.42 5.92
CA LYS A 99 10.78 7.25 4.55
C LYS A 99 11.48 5.89 4.39
N GLU A 100 11.32 5.27 3.22
CA GLU A 100 11.98 4.01 2.89
C GLU A 100 13.49 4.08 3.12
N GLY A 101 14.07 3.03 3.71
CA GLY A 101 15.50 2.93 3.99
C GLY A 101 15.99 3.56 5.32
N MET A 102 15.12 4.19 6.12
CA MET A 102 15.54 4.73 7.42
C MET A 102 15.74 3.63 8.47
N LYS A 103 16.92 3.60 9.09
CA LYS A 103 17.28 2.67 10.19
C LYS A 103 16.65 3.06 11.54
N PHE A 104 16.34 4.34 11.72
CA PHE A 104 15.78 4.91 12.94
C PHE A 104 14.70 5.94 12.61
N CYS A 105 13.74 6.13 13.52
CA CYS A 105 12.73 7.16 13.41
C CYS A 105 13.35 8.52 13.71
N GLY A 106 13.27 9.47 12.76
CA GLY A 106 13.77 10.83 12.93
C GLY A 106 13.02 11.69 13.96
N VAL A 107 11.91 11.20 14.53
CA VAL A 107 11.14 11.93 15.54
C VAL A 107 11.35 11.38 16.95
N CYS A 108 11.26 10.06 17.14
CA CYS A 108 11.39 9.45 18.46
C CYS A 108 12.66 8.61 18.66
N GLY A 109 13.52 8.51 17.66
CA GLY A 109 14.78 7.75 17.72
C GLY A 109 14.63 6.23 17.69
N ALA A 110 13.41 5.70 17.59
CA ALA A 110 13.18 4.25 17.61
C ALA A 110 13.82 3.54 16.42
N SER A 111 14.53 2.45 16.67
CA SER A 111 15.09 1.57 15.63
C SER A 111 13.97 0.95 14.79
N LEU A 112 14.08 1.11 13.47
CA LEU A 112 13.12 0.65 12.48
C LEU A 112 13.59 -0.62 11.76
N ASN A 113 14.77 -1.11 12.13
CA ASN A 113 15.26 -2.37 11.61
C ASN A 113 14.34 -3.50 12.10
N SER A 114 13.51 -4.01 11.20
CA SER A 114 12.51 -5.05 11.44
C SER A 114 13.11 -6.43 11.73
N GLN A 115 14.45 -6.55 11.81
CA GLN A 115 15.14 -7.77 12.22
C GLN A 115 15.46 -7.80 13.72
N VAL A 116 14.51 -7.38 14.56
CA VAL A 116 14.59 -7.64 16.00
C VAL A 116 14.20 -9.09 16.21
N ASN A 117 15.18 -9.99 16.13
CA ASN A 117 14.98 -11.37 16.58
C ASN A 117 14.70 -11.34 18.08
N VAL A 118 13.61 -11.96 18.51
CA VAL A 118 13.26 -12.07 19.94
C VAL A 118 13.50 -13.50 20.42
N CYS A 119 13.93 -13.64 21.66
CA CYS A 119 14.06 -14.94 22.30
C CYS A 119 12.70 -15.63 22.36
N ARG A 120 12.58 -16.82 21.78
CA ARG A 120 11.33 -17.59 21.78
C ARG A 120 10.90 -18.10 23.16
N GLN A 121 11.81 -18.05 24.15
CA GLN A 121 11.58 -18.53 25.51
C GLN A 121 11.20 -17.40 26.48
N CYS A 122 11.87 -16.24 26.41
CA CYS A 122 11.62 -15.13 27.37
C CYS A 122 11.21 -13.80 26.72
N GLY A 123 11.13 -13.73 25.39
CA GLY A 123 10.71 -12.54 24.64
C GLY A 123 11.76 -11.41 24.58
N GLN A 124 12.94 -11.57 25.16
CA GLN A 124 13.98 -10.54 25.10
C GLN A 124 14.45 -10.30 23.64
N PRO A 125 14.58 -9.04 23.19
CA PRO A 125 15.26 -8.74 21.93
C PRO A 125 16.70 -9.25 21.94
N LEU A 126 17.04 -10.02 20.92
CA LEU A 126 18.36 -10.61 20.69
C LEU A 126 19.19 -9.67 19.84
N SER A 127 20.45 -9.51 20.21
CA SER A 127 21.40 -8.79 19.38
C SER A 127 21.74 -9.61 18.11
N PRO A 128 22.12 -8.95 17.00
CA PRO A 128 22.55 -9.64 15.80
C PRO A 128 23.70 -10.61 16.13
N ASN A 129 23.64 -11.84 15.59
CA ASN A 129 24.70 -12.86 15.72
C ASN A 129 24.93 -13.41 17.15
N THR A 130 23.99 -13.22 18.07
CA THR A 130 24.05 -13.82 19.41
C THR A 130 23.80 -15.32 19.34
N LYS A 131 24.60 -16.13 20.04
CA LYS A 131 24.41 -17.60 20.15
C LYS A 131 23.48 -18.03 21.29
N PHE A 132 23.39 -17.22 22.35
CA PHE A 132 22.59 -17.50 23.55
C PHE A 132 21.86 -16.25 24.04
N CYS A 133 20.62 -16.37 24.51
CA CYS A 133 19.90 -15.24 25.08
C CYS A 133 20.57 -14.72 26.36
N GLY A 134 20.92 -13.43 26.39
CA GLY A 134 21.58 -12.81 27.55
C GLY A 134 20.75 -12.78 28.85
N LYS A 135 19.41 -12.90 28.77
CA LYS A 135 18.53 -12.91 29.96
C LYS A 135 18.22 -14.31 30.48
N CYS A 136 17.95 -15.27 29.61
CA CYS A 136 17.50 -16.61 30.03
C CYS A 136 18.46 -17.74 29.63
N GLY A 137 19.59 -17.45 28.99
CA GLY A 137 20.63 -18.42 28.64
C GLY A 137 20.28 -19.39 27.51
N THR A 138 19.05 -19.36 27.00
CA THR A 138 18.60 -20.34 26.00
C THR A 138 19.33 -20.14 24.67
N PRO A 139 19.80 -21.22 24.02
CA PRO A 139 20.44 -21.13 22.71
C PRO A 139 19.47 -20.58 21.67
N VAL A 140 19.96 -19.73 20.79
CA VAL A 140 19.16 -19.11 19.73
C VAL A 140 19.72 -19.57 18.38
N ASN A 141 18.99 -20.46 17.71
CA ASN A 141 19.32 -20.84 16.34
C ASN A 141 18.80 -19.78 15.38
N MET A 142 19.72 -19.07 14.72
CA MET A 142 19.42 -18.31 13.50
C MET A 142 19.43 -19.28 12.31
N PRO A 143 18.38 -19.33 11.47
CA PRO A 143 18.50 -19.89 10.13
C PRO A 143 19.33 -18.98 9.21
#